data_AF-A0A978T185-F1
#
_entry.id   AF-A0A978T185-F1
#
_cell.length_a   1.000
_cell.length_b   1.000
_cell.length_c   1.000
_cell.angle_alpha   90.00
_cell.angle_beta   90.00
_cell.angle_gamma   90.00
#
_symmetry.space_group_name_H-M   'P 1'
#
loop_
_entity.id
_entity.type
_entity.pdbx_description
1 polymer ?
#
loop_
_entity_poly.entity_id
_entity_poly.type
_entity_poly.pdbx_seq_one_letter_code
_entity_poly.pdbx_strand_id
1 'polypeptide(L)' 'MKCYQFTVDEDSQIPNDPNNYSSNPRYIIDLVKRIVRVSLETVRIVKSLPRLQERI' A
#
# COMPACT_ATOMS: atom_id res chain seq x y z
N MET A 1 -8.39 3.77 4.82
CA MET A 1 -7.99 3.00 3.62
C MET A 1 -8.78 3.57 2.46
N LYS A 2 -8.14 4.36 1.57
CA LYS A 2 -8.83 5.11 0.49
C LYS A 2 -8.68 4.48 -0.90
N CYS A 3 -7.64 3.67 -1.12
CA CYS A 3 -7.40 2.96 -2.39
C CYS A 3 -7.81 1.49 -2.25
N TYR A 4 -8.06 0.80 -3.38
CA TYR A 4 -8.55 -0.58 -3.44
C TYR A 4 -9.95 -0.79 -2.88
N GLN A 5 -10.86 0.12 -3.26
CA GLN A 5 -12.29 0.06 -2.98
C GLN A 5 -13.04 0.34 -4.28
N PHE A 6 -14.18 -0.33 -4.50
CA PHE A 6 -15.07 0.01 -5.59
C PHE A 6 -15.69 1.39 -5.35
N THR A 7 -15.51 2.30 -6.30
CA THR A 7 -16.11 3.64 -6.28
C THR A 7 -16.63 4.00 -7.66
N VAL A 8 -17.59 4.91 -7.73
CA VAL A 8 -18.04 5.49 -9.00
C VAL A 8 -17.84 6.99 -8.89
N ASP A 9 -17.20 7.59 -9.89
CA ASP A 9 -17.05 9.04 -9.96
C ASP A 9 -18.40 9.71 -10.24
N GLU A 10 -18.79 10.70 -9.44
CA GLU A 10 -20.13 11.29 -9.51
C GLU A 10 -20.33 12.11 -10.79
N ASP A 11 -19.29 12.81 -11.26
CA ASP A 11 -19.38 13.69 -12.43
C ASP A 11 -19.37 12.90 -13.75
N SER A 12 -18.47 11.92 -13.87
CA SER A 12 -18.28 11.14 -15.09
C SER A 12 -19.03 9.82 -15.12
N GLN A 13 -19.56 9.36 -13.97
CA GLN A 13 -20.18 8.04 -13.80
C GLN A 13 -19.25 6.87 -14.14
N ILE A 14 -17.93 7.09 -14.14
CA ILE A 14 -16.94 6.06 -14.47
C ILE A 14 -16.70 5.18 -13.23
N PRO A 15 -16.92 3.85 -13.32
CA PRO A 15 -16.63 2.93 -12.24
C PRO A 15 -15.12 2.71 -12.10
N ASN A 16 -14.62 2.88 -10.88
CA ASN A 16 -13.27 2.52 -10.47
C ASN A 16 -13.33 1.22 -9.68
N ASP A 17 -13.19 0.09 -10.39
CA ASP A 17 -13.12 -1.23 -9.79
C ASP A 17 -11.65 -1.70 -9.70
N PRO A 18 -11.08 -1.81 -8.49
CA PRO A 18 -9.70 -2.25 -8.31
C PRO A 18 -9.45 -3.72 -8.72
N ASN A 19 -10.49 -4.55 -8.82
CA ASN A 19 -10.35 -5.95 -9.23
C ASN A 19 -10.01 -6.08 -10.73
N ASN A 20 -10.28 -5.05 -11.54
CA ASN A 20 -9.97 -5.04 -12.97
C ASN A 20 -8.48 -4.82 -13.28
N TYR A 21 -7.67 -4.45 -12.28
CA TYR A 21 -6.25 -4.17 -12.49
C TYR A 21 -5.41 -5.41 -12.83
N SER A 22 -5.76 -6.57 -12.27
CA SER A 22 -4.97 -7.80 -12.41
C SER A 22 -5.86 -8.98 -12.77
N SER A 23 -5.39 -9.85 -13.66
CA SER A 23 -6.04 -11.14 -13.94
C SER A 23 -5.94 -12.13 -12.76
N ASN A 24 -5.09 -11.87 -11.77
CA ASN A 24 -5.00 -12.69 -10.58
C ASN A 24 -6.02 -12.23 -9.52
N PRO A 25 -7.05 -13.04 -9.20
CA PRO A 25 -8.08 -12.65 -8.22
C PRO A 25 -7.53 -12.48 -6.80
N ARG A 26 -6.33 -13.01 -6.51
CA ARG A 26 -5.67 -12.86 -5.21
C ARG A 26 -4.78 -11.62 -5.11
N TYR A 27 -4.69 -10.79 -6.16
CA TYR A 27 -3.75 -9.68 -6.23
C TYR A 27 -3.85 -8.75 -5.01
N ILE A 28 -5.05 -8.25 -4.69
CA ILE A 28 -5.25 -7.27 -3.62
C ILE A 28 -4.92 -7.90 -2.25
N ILE A 29 -5.36 -9.13 -1.98
CA ILE A 29 -5.10 -9.77 -0.68
C ILE A 29 -3.61 -10.09 -0.49
N ASP A 30 -2.93 -10.54 -1.54
CA ASP A 30 -1.51 -10.84 -1.45
C ASP A 30 -0.67 -9.55 -1.44
N LEU A 31 -1.14 -8.45 -2.06
CA LEU A 31 -0.57 -7.12 -1.89
C LEU A 31 -0.66 -6.64 -0.43
N VAL A 32 -1.82 -6.73 0.21
CA VAL A 32 -1.98 -6.33 1.62
C VAL A 32 -1.04 -7.14 2.53
N LYS A 33 -0.90 -8.46 2.31
CA LYS A 33 0.07 -9.28 3.05
C LYS A 33 1.51 -8.79 2.87
N ARG A 34 1.91 -8.41 1.65
CA ARG A 34 3.25 -7.84 1.37
C ARG A 34 3.42 -6.50 2.06
N ILE A 35 2.41 -5.63 2.03
CA ILE A 35 2.43 -4.32 2.70
C ILE A 35 2.67 -4.50 4.20
N VAL A 36 1.93 -5.39 4.87
CA VAL A 36 2.13 -5.66 6.30
C VAL A 36 3.56 -6.08 6.60
N ARG A 37 4.13 -6.98 5.80
CA ARG A 37 5.53 -7.40 5.93
C ARG A 37 6.48 -6.21 5.75
N VAL A 38 6.34 -5.45 4.65
CA VAL A 38 7.19 -4.29 4.36
C VAL A 38 7.10 -3.27 5.49
N SER A 39 5.93 -2.98 6.05
CA SER A 39 5.77 -2.06 7.17
C SER A 39 6.57 -2.50 8.41
N LEU A 40 6.52 -3.78 8.78
CA LEU A 40 7.25 -4.30 9.93
C LEU A 40 8.76 -4.31 9.69
N GLU A 41 9.20 -4.71 8.50
CA GLU A 41 10.62 -4.71 8.13
C GLU A 41 11.18 -3.29 8.08
N THR A 42 10.43 -2.33 7.54
CA THR A 42 10.82 -0.91 7.54
C THR A 42 11.05 -0.40 8.95
N VAL A 43 10.14 -0.69 9.90
CA VAL A 43 10.33 -0.30 11.31
C VAL A 43 11.57 -0.96 11.90
N ARG A 44 11.83 -2.23 11.60
CA ARG A 44 13.04 -2.92 12.05
C ARG A 44 14.32 -2.25 11.52
N ILE A 45 14.34 -1.91 10.23
CA ILE A 45 15.49 -1.22 9.60
C ILE A 45 15.69 0.14 10.24
N VAL A 46 14.64 0.96 10.36
CA VAL A 46 14.71 2.29 10.98
C VAL A 46 15.27 2.21 12.41
N LYS A 47 14.85 1.21 13.19
CA LYS A 47 15.38 0.97 14.56
C LYS A 47 16.84 0.51 14.59
N SER A 48 17.33 -0.07 13.50
CA SER A 48 18.72 -0.55 13.39
C SER A 48 19.69 0.54 12.91
N LEU A 49 19.20 1.70 12.48
CA LEU A 49 20.05 2.80 12.03
C LEU A 49 20.89 3.36 13.18
N PRO A 50 22.14 3.79 12.92
CA PRO A 50 22.94 4.48 13.92
C PRO A 50 22.30 5.81 14.30
N ARG A 51 22.68 6.35 15.48
CA ARG A 51 22.25 7.70 15.88
C ARG A 51 22.70 8.71 14.83
N LEU A 52 21.80 9.63 14.49
CA LEU A 52 22.09 10.72 13.59
C LEU A 52 23.19 11.61 14.19
N GLN A 53 24.31 11.74 13.48
CA GLN A 53 25.39 12.65 13.86
C GLN A 53 25.18 13.97 13.11
N GLU A 54 24.46 14.90 13.73
CA GLU A 54 24.32 16.25 13.21
C GLU A 54 25.61 17.05 13.52
N ARG A 55 26.16 17.74 12.52
CA ARG A 55 27.18 18.76 12.80
C ARG A 55 26.48 19.97 13.40
N ILE A 56 26.76 20.24 14.67
CA ILE A 56 26.51 21.54 15.30
C ILE A 56 27.57 22.52 14.80
#